data_AF-A0A934VBY1-F1
#
_entry.id   AF-A0A934VBY1-F1
#
_cell.length_a   1.000
_cell.length_b   1.000
_cell.length_c   1.000
_cell.angle_alpha   90.00
_cell.angle_beta   90.00
_cell.angle_gamma   90.00
#
_symmetry.space_group_name_H-M   'P 1'
#
loop_
_entity.id
_entity.type
_entity.pdbx_description
1 polymer ?
#
loop_
_entity_poly.entity_id
_entity_poly.type
_entity_poly.pdbx_seq_one_letter_code
_entity_poly.pdbx_strand_id
1 'polypeptide(L)'
;MSPRPASRNFHLALTILIGSVWVFHGLFSKLADGIPRHRQIVERILGESVAGTATTAIGVMEILLGLWAYSRYRRKSCAFVQTSAIISMNFLELLLARDLLISAPGMVVLNLAFLTLVWIWALGSPKTGVSR
;
A
#
# COMPACT_ATOMS: atom_id res chain seq x y z
N MET A 1 7.56 21.91 23.04
CA MET A 1 8.37 22.26 21.84
C MET A 1 7.56 21.90 20.60
N SER A 2 7.00 22.89 19.90
CA SER A 2 6.24 22.64 18.67
C SER A 2 7.18 22.14 17.57
N PRO A 3 6.79 21.14 16.76
CA PRO A 3 7.61 20.67 15.66
C PRO A 3 7.88 21.81 14.66
N ARG A 4 9.12 21.90 14.15
CA ARG A 4 9.50 22.89 13.12
C ARG A 4 8.55 22.77 11.91
N PRO A 5 8.08 23.86 11.30
CA PRO A 5 7.05 23.84 10.25
C PRO A 5 7.39 22.91 9.06
N ALA A 6 8.67 22.84 8.68
CA ALA A 6 9.14 21.93 7.63
C ALA A 6 8.85 20.44 7.93
N SER A 7 9.00 20.01 9.20
CA SER A 7 8.74 18.62 9.60
C SER A 7 7.25 18.26 9.53
N ARG A 8 6.36 19.21 9.81
CA ARG A 8 4.91 19.01 9.72
C ARG A 8 4.46 18.84 8.27
N ASN A 9 4.96 19.69 7.38
CA ASN A 9 4.64 19.64 5.96
C ASN A 9 5.13 18.34 5.32
N PHE A 10 6.34 17.90 5.67
CA PHE A 10 6.89 16.62 5.21
C PHE A 10 6.02 15.42 5.64
N HIS A 11 5.60 15.38 6.91
CA HIS A 11 4.71 14.31 7.40
C HIS A 11 3.35 14.30 6.73
N LEU A 12 2.79 15.49 6.45
CA LEU A 12 1.55 15.61 5.70
C LEU A 12 1.72 15.10 4.26
N ALA A 13 2.80 15.50 3.59
CA ALA A 13 3.10 15.05 2.24
C ALA A 13 3.21 13.51 2.17
N LEU A 14 3.93 12.88 3.11
CA LEU A 14 4.00 11.42 3.20
C LEU A 14 2.63 10.78 3.46
N THR A 15 1.81 11.38 4.33
CA THR A 15 0.46 10.87 4.62
C THR A 15 -0.42 10.90 3.37
N ILE A 16 -0.37 12.01 2.63
CA ILE A 16 -1.11 12.18 1.37
C ILE A 16 -0.62 11.17 0.34
N LEU A 17 0.69 11.09 0.11
CA LEU A 17 1.31 10.18 -0.85
C LEU A 17 0.93 8.72 -0.57
N ILE A 18 1.18 8.23 0.65
CA ILE A 18 0.95 6.83 1.03
C ILE A 18 -0.53 6.48 0.89
N GLY A 19 -1.42 7.29 1.47
CA GLY A 19 -2.86 7.01 1.39
C GLY A 19 -3.39 7.09 -0.05
N SER A 20 -2.87 8.02 -0.86
CA SER A 20 -3.27 8.16 -2.27
C SER A 20 -2.86 6.97 -3.11
N VAL A 21 -1.66 6.42 -2.90
CA VAL A 21 -1.19 5.22 -3.63
C VAL A 21 -2.12 4.05 -3.39
N TRP A 22 -2.49 3.77 -2.13
CA TRP A 22 -3.40 2.68 -1.79
C TRP A 22 -4.82 2.90 -2.33
N VAL A 23 -5.37 4.12 -2.17
CA VAL A 23 -6.70 4.45 -2.68
C VAL A 23 -6.74 4.38 -4.21
N PHE A 24 -5.71 4.88 -4.89
CA PHE A 24 -5.61 4.82 -6.35
C PHE A 24 -5.61 3.37 -6.83
N HIS A 25 -4.76 2.52 -6.25
CA HIS A 25 -4.72 1.12 -6.65
C HIS A 25 -6.04 0.40 -6.36
N GLY A 26 -6.60 0.57 -5.17
CA GLY A 26 -7.84 -0.11 -4.81
C GLY A 26 -9.03 0.34 -5.66
N LEU A 27 -9.19 1.65 -5.84
CA LEU A 27 -10.30 2.22 -6.60
C LEU A 27 -10.12 2.03 -8.10
N PHE A 28 -9.04 2.57 -8.66
CA PHE A 28 -8.86 2.61 -10.11
C PHE A 28 -8.41 1.26 -10.66
N SER A 29 -7.40 0.63 -10.05
CA SER A 29 -6.85 -0.61 -10.60
C SER A 29 -7.72 -1.84 -10.35
N LYS A 30 -8.45 -1.91 -9.23
CA LYS A 30 -9.22 -3.10 -8.84
C LYS A 30 -10.73 -2.91 -8.96
N LEU A 31 -11.31 -1.90 -8.32
CA LEU A 31 -12.77 -1.70 -8.35
C LEU A 31 -13.29 -1.25 -9.73
N ALA A 32 -12.57 -0.33 -10.37
CA ALA A 32 -12.92 0.18 -11.70
C ALA A 32 -12.33 -0.63 -12.86
N ASP A 33 -11.56 -1.70 -12.57
CA ASP A 33 -10.86 -2.53 -13.55
C ASP A 33 -10.02 -1.72 -14.57
N GLY A 34 -9.52 -0.54 -14.17
CA GLY A 34 -8.78 0.38 -15.03
C GLY A 34 -7.39 -0.13 -15.42
N ILE A 35 -6.93 -1.23 -14.80
CA ILE A 35 -5.70 -1.93 -15.15
C ILE A 35 -5.99 -3.45 -15.18
N PRO A 36 -6.50 -3.99 -16.31
CA PRO A 36 -7.00 -5.36 -16.41
C PRO A 36 -6.00 -6.47 -16.01
N ARG A 37 -4.69 -6.19 -16.07
CA ARG A 37 -3.64 -7.14 -15.67
C ARG A 37 -3.76 -7.60 -14.22
N HIS A 38 -4.29 -6.77 -13.31
CA HIS A 38 -4.42 -7.17 -11.90
C HIS A 38 -5.41 -8.31 -11.75
N ARG A 39 -6.53 -8.27 -12.48
CA ARG A 39 -7.49 -9.38 -12.52
C ARG A 39 -6.86 -10.64 -13.11
N GLN A 40 -6.07 -10.52 -14.18
CA GLN A 40 -5.35 -11.64 -14.80
C GLN A 40 -4.36 -12.31 -13.83
N ILE A 41 -3.64 -11.51 -13.03
CA ILE A 41 -2.76 -12.00 -11.96
C ILE A 41 -3.58 -12.76 -10.90
N VAL A 42 -4.69 -12.18 -10.44
CA VAL A 42 -5.55 -12.81 -9.44
C VAL A 42 -6.16 -14.10 -9.98
N GLU A 43 -6.58 -14.12 -11.24
CA GLU A 43 -7.06 -15.31 -11.95
C GLU A 43 -6.00 -16.40 -12.04
N ARG A 44 -4.76 -16.04 -12.34
CA ARG A 44 -3.64 -16.98 -12.35
C ARG A 44 -3.40 -17.62 -10.98
N ILE A 45 -3.58 -16.86 -9.90
CA ILE A 45 -3.27 -17.30 -8.54
C ILE A 45 -4.43 -18.07 -7.90
N LEU A 46 -5.67 -17.60 -8.08
CA LEU A 46 -6.86 -18.09 -7.38
C LEU A 46 -7.86 -18.83 -8.27
N GLY A 47 -7.68 -18.76 -9.59
CA GLY A 47 -8.59 -19.32 -10.60
C GLY A 47 -9.64 -18.32 -11.08
N GLU A 48 -10.10 -18.52 -12.32
CA GLU A 48 -11.03 -17.63 -13.04
C GLU A 48 -12.36 -17.43 -12.31
N SER A 49 -12.90 -18.50 -11.70
CA SER A 49 -14.22 -18.49 -11.06
C SER A 49 -14.35 -17.51 -9.89
N VAL A 50 -13.24 -17.22 -9.20
CA VAL A 50 -13.20 -16.30 -8.05
C VAL A 50 -12.43 -15.01 -8.34
N ALA A 51 -11.78 -14.90 -9.49
CA ALA A 51 -10.86 -13.81 -9.81
C ALA A 51 -11.51 -12.43 -9.69
N GLY A 52 -12.74 -12.27 -10.22
CA GLY A 52 -13.48 -11.02 -10.16
C GLY A 52 -13.74 -10.58 -8.72
N THR A 53 -14.41 -11.44 -7.94
CA THR A 53 -14.75 -11.18 -6.53
C THR A 53 -13.51 -10.95 -5.67
N ALA A 54 -12.46 -11.75 -5.86
CA ALA A 54 -11.20 -11.60 -5.15
C ALA A 54 -10.50 -10.28 -5.49
N THR A 55 -10.48 -9.88 -6.76
CA THR A 55 -9.91 -8.59 -7.21
C THR A 55 -10.65 -7.42 -6.57
N THR A 56 -11.99 -7.46 -6.55
CA THR A 56 -12.80 -6.44 -5.88
C THR A 56 -12.53 -6.41 -4.37
N ALA A 57 -12.47 -7.56 -3.71
CA ALA A 57 -12.18 -7.64 -2.27
C ALA A 57 -10.80 -7.07 -1.94
N ILE A 58 -9.77 -7.41 -2.73
CA ILE A 58 -8.43 -6.82 -2.62
C ILE A 58 -8.53 -5.29 -2.77
N GLY A 59 -9.23 -4.80 -3.78
CA GLY A 59 -9.39 -3.36 -4.00
C GLY A 59 -10.06 -2.62 -2.83
N VAL A 60 -11.08 -3.21 -2.21
CA VAL A 60 -11.70 -2.64 -0.99
C VAL A 60 -10.69 -2.60 0.15
N MET A 61 -9.93 -3.68 0.37
CA MET A 61 -8.92 -3.73 1.42
C MET A 61 -7.80 -2.71 1.19
N GLU A 62 -7.39 -2.48 -0.06
CA GLU A 62 -6.44 -1.43 -0.44
C GLU A 62 -6.98 -0.03 -0.09
N ILE A 63 -8.24 0.27 -0.44
CA ILE A 63 -8.87 1.56 -0.08
C ILE A 63 -8.90 1.74 1.44
N LEU A 64 -9.34 0.72 2.20
CA LEU A 64 -9.38 0.77 3.66
C LEU A 64 -7.99 1.02 4.27
N LEU A 65 -6.95 0.44 3.68
CA LEU A 65 -5.57 0.65 4.12
C LEU A 65 -5.09 2.08 3.83
N GLY A 66 -5.48 2.65 2.69
CA GLY A 66 -5.23 4.06 2.37
C GLY A 66 -5.95 5.02 3.31
N LEU A 67 -7.21 4.75 3.65
CA LEU A 67 -7.97 5.51 4.64
C LEU A 67 -7.35 5.39 6.04
N TRP A 68 -6.84 4.20 6.41
CA TRP A 68 -6.10 4.02 7.65
C TRP A 68 -4.82 4.88 7.65
N ALA A 69 -4.07 4.93 6.55
CA ALA A 69 -2.92 5.82 6.43
C ALA A 69 -3.32 7.30 6.62
N TYR A 70 -4.40 7.77 6.00
CA TYR A 70 -4.90 9.14 6.18
C TYR A 70 -5.28 9.47 7.62
N SER A 71 -5.89 8.52 8.35
CA SER A 71 -6.26 8.70 9.75
C SER A 71 -5.06 8.89 10.68
N ARG A 72 -3.87 8.41 10.27
CA ARG A 72 -2.64 8.35 11.08
C ARG A 72 -2.82 7.61 12.42
N TYR A 73 -3.90 6.84 12.59
CA TYR A 73 -4.14 6.01 13.76
C TYR A 73 -3.17 4.82 13.77
N ARG A 74 -2.53 4.53 14.92
CA ARG A 74 -1.61 3.38 15.09
C ARG A 74 -0.64 3.17 13.90
N ARG A 75 0.11 4.21 13.52
CA ARG A 75 0.96 4.22 12.30
C ARG A 75 1.89 3.03 12.14
N LYS A 76 2.52 2.55 13.23
CA LYS A 76 3.41 1.38 13.19
C LYS A 76 2.66 0.10 12.80
N SER A 77 1.45 -0.10 13.32
CA SER A 77 0.59 -1.22 12.94
C SER A 77 0.13 -1.10 11.49
N CYS A 78 -0.27 0.11 11.06
CA CYS A 78 -0.62 0.37 9.66
C CYS A 78 0.54 0.07 8.71
N ALA A 79 1.76 0.51 9.05
CA ALA A 79 2.98 0.23 8.28
C ALA A 79 3.31 -1.27 8.21
N PHE A 80 3.10 -2.01 9.30
CA PHE A 80 3.28 -3.45 9.30
C PHE A 80 2.29 -4.15 8.35
N VAL A 81 1.00 -3.78 8.39
CA VAL A 81 -0.01 -4.33 7.46
C VAL A 81 0.33 -4.00 6.00
N GLN A 82 0.74 -2.76 5.71
CA GLN A 82 1.21 -2.37 4.37
C GLN A 82 2.42 -3.20 3.91
N THR A 83 3.38 -3.42 4.81
CA THR A 83 4.56 -4.24 4.54
C THR A 83 4.18 -5.68 4.23
N SER A 84 3.33 -6.29 5.07
CA SER A 84 2.85 -7.66 4.84
C SER A 84 2.10 -7.77 3.52
N ALA A 85 1.18 -6.86 3.21
CA ALA A 85 0.42 -6.88 1.97
C ALA A 85 1.34 -6.81 0.73
N ILE A 86 2.28 -5.86 0.71
CA ILE A 86 3.20 -5.67 -0.41
C ILE A 86 4.16 -6.85 -0.57
N ILE A 87 4.71 -7.38 0.53
CA ILE A 87 5.60 -8.53 0.47
C ILE A 87 4.84 -9.77 -0.01
N SER A 88 3.66 -10.04 0.54
CA SER A 88 2.85 -11.20 0.15
C SER A 88 2.44 -11.14 -1.31
N MET A 89 1.94 -10.00 -1.80
CA MET A 89 1.53 -9.87 -3.21
C MET A 89 2.74 -9.99 -4.15
N ASN A 90 3.85 -9.30 -3.87
CA ASN A 90 5.06 -9.38 -4.69
C ASN A 90 5.60 -10.82 -4.75
N PHE A 91 5.56 -11.53 -3.63
CA PHE A 91 6.01 -12.91 -3.57
C PHE A 91 5.16 -13.81 -4.45
N LEU A 92 3.83 -13.71 -4.36
CA LEU A 92 2.91 -14.48 -5.19
C LEU A 92 3.06 -14.13 -6.67
N GLU A 93 3.18 -12.85 -7.00
CA GLU A 93 3.36 -12.37 -8.38
C GLU A 93 4.67 -12.88 -8.99
N LEU A 94 5.78 -12.83 -8.26
CA LEU A 94 7.09 -13.31 -8.75
C LEU A 94 7.13 -14.83 -8.93
N LEU A 95 6.41 -15.58 -8.10
CA LEU A 95 6.38 -17.04 -8.19
C LEU A 95 5.42 -17.55 -9.26
N LEU A 96 4.23 -16.95 -9.37
CA LEU A 96 3.10 -17.55 -10.09
C LEU A 96 2.67 -16.76 -11.33
N ALA A 97 3.03 -15.48 -11.44
CA ALA A 97 2.53 -14.57 -12.47
C ALA A 97 3.63 -13.65 -13.06
N ARG A 98 4.88 -14.11 -13.05
CA ARG A 98 6.04 -13.29 -13.43
C ARG A 98 5.97 -12.78 -14.87
N ASP A 99 5.35 -13.54 -15.76
CA ASP A 99 5.10 -13.21 -17.17
C ASP A 99 4.11 -12.06 -17.36
N LEU A 100 3.24 -11.80 -16.38
CA LEU A 100 2.27 -10.69 -16.40
C LEU A 100 2.86 -9.40 -15.83
N LEU A 101 4.04 -9.45 -15.22
CA LEU A 101 4.72 -8.28 -14.67
C LEU A 101 5.37 -7.46 -15.79
N ILE A 102 5.10 -6.15 -15.82
CA ILE A 102 5.79 -5.22 -16.74
C ILE A 102 7.32 -5.31 -16.54
N SER A 103 7.75 -5.35 -15.28
CA SER A 103 9.15 -5.48 -14.89
C SER A 103 9.23 -6.00 -13.46
N ALA A 104 9.64 -7.27 -13.29
CA ALA A 104 9.86 -7.85 -11.98
C ALA A 104 10.90 -7.06 -11.14
N PRO A 105 12.08 -6.67 -11.68
CA PRO A 105 13.02 -5.83 -10.94
C PRO A 105 12.45 -4.45 -10.62
N GLY A 106 11.75 -3.83 -11.57
CA GLY A 106 11.14 -2.51 -11.38
C GLY A 106 10.10 -2.50 -10.26
N MET A 107 9.24 -3.52 -10.23
CA MET A 107 8.26 -3.72 -9.15
C MET A 107 8.93 -3.83 -7.79
N VAL A 108 9.99 -4.66 -7.66
CA VAL A 108 10.71 -4.82 -6.40
C VAL A 108 11.33 -3.51 -5.94
N VAL A 109 12.01 -2.78 -6.83
CA VAL A 109 12.66 -1.50 -6.49
C VAL A 109 11.63 -0.46 -6.04
N LEU A 110 10.53 -0.29 -6.79
CA LEU A 110 9.49 0.68 -6.44
C LEU A 110 8.80 0.32 -5.12
N ASN A 111 8.52 -0.96 -4.88
CA ASN A 111 7.86 -1.39 -3.65
C ASN A 111 8.80 -1.27 -2.44
N LEU A 112 10.10 -1.53 -2.60
CA LEU A 112 11.09 -1.25 -1.54
C LEU A 112 11.20 0.24 -1.23
N ALA A 113 11.23 1.10 -2.26
CA ALA A 113 11.24 2.55 -2.07
C ALA A 113 9.97 3.03 -1.34
N PHE A 114 8.80 2.54 -1.76
CA PHE A 114 7.53 2.86 -1.11
C PHE A 114 7.48 2.39 0.35
N LEU A 115 7.91 1.16 0.64
CA LEU A 115 7.98 0.64 2.02
C LEU A 115 8.94 1.45 2.89
N THR A 116 10.05 1.93 2.33
CA THR A 116 10.98 2.82 3.03
C THR A 116 10.27 4.11 3.45
N LEU A 117 9.51 4.73 2.53
CA LEU A 117 8.72 5.93 2.85
C LEU A 117 7.63 5.66 3.90
N VAL A 118 6.97 4.49 3.83
CA VAL A 118 5.98 4.06 4.82
C VAL A 118 6.59 3.95 6.21
N TRP A 119 7.78 3.37 6.34
CA TRP A 119 8.45 3.27 7.65
C TRP A 119 8.99 4.61 8.15
N ILE A 120 9.50 5.48 7.27
CA ILE A 120 9.85 6.87 7.64
C ILE A 120 8.62 7.61 8.18
N TRP A 121 7.48 7.51 7.49
CA TRP A 121 6.21 8.08 7.92
C TRP A 121 5.74 7.54 9.28
N ALA A 122 5.87 6.24 9.49
CA ALA A 122 5.42 5.57 10.71
C ALA A 122 6.28 5.91 11.92
N LEU A 123 7.61 6.03 11.72
CA LEU A 123 8.57 6.30 12.78
C LEU A 123 8.67 7.78 13.16
N GLY A 124 8.39 8.72 12.25
CA GLY A 124 8.39 10.16 12.55
C GLY A 124 7.18 10.63 13.37
N SER A 125 6.85 9.93 14.44
CA SER A 125 5.81 10.36 15.37
C SER A 125 6.29 11.55 16.21
N PRO A 126 5.49 12.62 16.37
CA PRO A 126 5.74 13.59 17.42
C PRO A 126 5.75 12.82 18.73
N LYS A 127 6.81 12.94 19.54
CA LYS A 127 6.83 12.39 20.89
C LYS A 127 5.60 12.94 21.61
N THR A 128 4.60 12.09 21.86
CA THR A 128 3.53 12.42 22.79
C THR A 128 4.18 12.45 24.17
N GLY A 129 4.61 13.64 24.57
CA GLY A 129 5.03 13.90 25.94
C GLY A 129 3.82 13.72 26.84
N VAL A 130 3.73 12.54 27.45
CA VAL A 130 2.96 12.30 28.66
C VAL A 130 3.94 11.60 29.60
N SER A 131 4.75 12.39 30.31
CA SER A 131 5.20 11.95 31.63
C SER A 131 4.00 12.13 32.55
N ARG A 132 3.52 11.01 33.08
CA ARG A 132 2.68 10.99 34.28
C ARG A 132 3.45 11.58 35.46
#